data_AF-A0A2V5XYQ0-F1
#
_entry.id   AF-A0A2V5XYQ0-F1
#
_cell.length_a   1.000
_cell.length_b   1.000
_cell.length_c   1.000
_cell.angle_alpha   90.00
_cell.angle_beta   90.00
_cell.angle_gamma   90.00
#
_symmetry.space_group_name_H-M   'P 1'
#
loop_
_entity.id
_entity.type
_entity.pdbx_description
1 polymer ?
#
loop_
_entity_poly.entity_id
_entity_poly.type
_entity_poly.pdbx_seq_one_letter_code
_entity_poly.pdbx_strand_id
1 'polypeptide(L)' 'MNPLIQLKKAAPVFLVALVCIGLLPTMQAVVPAPDGGYPGGNTAEGQNALLSQTTGGFNAAIGWLSLRG' A
#
# COMPACT_ATOMS: atom_id res chain seq x y z
N MET A 1 -11.99 -23.54 -31.42
CA MET A 1 -10.61 -23.65 -30.89
C MET A 1 -10.61 -24.69 -29.78
N ASN A 2 -9.58 -25.53 -29.66
CA ASN A 2 -9.56 -26.59 -28.65
C ASN A 2 -9.30 -25.98 -27.25
N PRO A 3 -10.20 -26.15 -26.27
CA PRO A 3 -10.07 -25.57 -24.94
C PRO A 3 -8.79 -26.01 -24.21
N LEU A 4 -8.31 -27.22 -24.48
CA LEU A 4 -7.05 -27.74 -23.91
C LEU A 4 -5.81 -26.94 -24.36
N ILE A 5 -5.84 -26.41 -25.59
CA ILE A 5 -4.75 -25.59 -26.12
C ILE A 5 -4.74 -24.21 -25.46
N GLN A 6 -5.91 -23.67 -25.11
CA GLN A 6 -6.02 -22.38 -24.43
C GLN A 6 -5.54 -22.47 -22.98
N LEU A 7 -5.92 -23.53 -22.26
CA LEU A 7 -5.48 -23.76 -20.88
C LEU A 7 -3.95 -23.86 -20.78
N LYS A 8 -3.32 -24.56 -21.72
CA LYS A 8 -1.86 -24.73 -21.77
C LYS A 8 -1.11 -23.42 -22.01
N LYS A 9 -1.75 -22.43 -22.65
CA LYS A 9 -1.20 -21.08 -22.86
C LYS A 9 -1.45 -20.15 -21.67
N ALA A 10 -2.58 -20.29 -20.99
CA ALA A 10 -2.95 -19.44 -19.84
C ALA A 10 -2.18 -19.82 -18.56
N ALA A 11 -1.90 -21.12 -18.36
CA ALA A 11 -1.20 -21.63 -17.17
C ALA A 11 0.14 -20.91 -16.85
N PRO A 12 1.08 -20.73 -17.81
CA PRO A 12 2.34 -20.03 -17.52
C PRO A 12 2.13 -18.56 -17.15
N VAL A 13 1.17 -17.87 -17.79
CA VAL A 13 0.86 -16.46 -17.47
C VAL A 13 0.31 -16.36 -16.04
N PHE A 14 -0.57 -17.28 -15.64
CA PHE A 14 -1.13 -17.32 -14.29
C PHE A 14 -0.07 -17.59 -13.24
N LEU A 15 0.86 -18.53 -13.50
CA LEU A 15 1.98 -18.82 -12.60
C LEU A 15 2.90 -17.60 -12.42
N VAL A 16 3.24 -16.90 -13.51
CA VAL A 16 4.05 -15.67 -13.43
C VAL A 16 3.33 -14.61 -12.60
N ALA A 17 2.04 -14.39 -12.82
CA ALA A 17 1.26 -13.44 -12.01
C ALA A 17 1.26 -13.81 -10.53
N LEU A 18 1.09 -15.09 -10.19
CA LEU A 18 1.11 -15.56 -8.81
C LEU A 18 2.47 -15.35 -8.14
N VAL A 19 3.56 -15.63 -8.86
CA VAL A 19 4.94 -15.37 -8.39
C VAL A 19 5.16 -13.86 -8.19
N CYS A 20 4.74 -13.02 -9.14
CA CYS A 20 4.83 -11.57 -9.01
C CYS A 20 4.11 -11.08 -7.76
N ILE A 21 2.89 -11.55 -7.50
CA ILE A 21 2.10 -11.17 -6.33
C ILE A 21 2.75 -11.69 -5.03
N GLY A 22 3.25 -12.93 -5.04
CA GLY A 22 3.90 -13.53 -3.86
C GLY A 22 5.25 -12.92 -3.49
N LEU A 23 5.92 -12.25 -4.44
CA LEU A 23 7.17 -11.52 -4.21
C LEU A 23 6.95 -10.06 -3.79
N LEU A 24 5.72 -9.54 -3.82
CA LEU A 24 5.44 -8.18 -3.35
C LEU A 24 5.60 -8.08 -1.83
N PRO A 25 6.10 -6.94 -1.30
CA PRO A 25 6.11 -6.69 0.12
C PRO A 25 4.68 -6.74 0.69
N THR A 26 4.51 -7.37 1.85
CA THR A 26 3.23 -7.41 2.54
C THR A 26 2.87 -5.99 3.01
N MET A 27 1.95 -5.34 2.32
CA MET A 27 1.37 -4.07 2.77
C MET A 27 0.35 -4.36 3.87
N GLN A 28 0.83 -4.59 5.09
CA GLN A 28 -0.05 -4.78 6.25
C GLN A 28 -0.54 -3.42 6.73
N ALA A 29 -1.84 -3.16 6.58
CA ALA A 29 -2.50 -2.14 7.39
C ALA A 29 -2.61 -2.69 8.81
N VAL A 30 -1.85 -2.12 9.74
CA VAL A 30 -1.92 -2.45 11.16
C VAL A 30 -2.96 -1.57 11.85
N VAL A 31 -3.65 -2.14 12.85
CA VAL A 31 -4.60 -1.44 13.73
C VAL A 31 -4.13 -1.60 15.17
N PRO A 32 -3.88 -0.50 15.91
CA PRO A 32 -3.90 0.89 15.43
C PRO A 32 -2.79 1.14 14.39
N ALA A 33 -2.96 2.17 13.55
CA ALA A 33 -1.92 2.58 12.61
C ALA A 33 -0.63 2.93 13.38
N PRO A 34 0.57 2.77 12.79
CA PRO A 34 1.80 3.16 13.47
C PRO A 34 1.77 4.67 13.73
N ASP A 35 2.11 5.11 14.93
CA ASP A 35 2.12 6.55 15.24
C ASP A 35 3.18 7.31 14.41
N GLY A 36 4.19 6.62 13.86
CA GLY A 36 5.18 7.20 12.96
C GLY A 36 5.87 6.20 12.06
N GLY A 37 6.93 6.65 11.37
CA GLY A 37 7.62 5.84 10.35
C GLY A 37 7.00 5.93 8.96
N TYR A 38 6.16 6.94 8.72
CA TYR A 38 5.65 7.23 7.39
C TYR A 38 6.77 7.79 6.49
N PRO A 39 6.69 7.58 5.16
CA PRO A 39 7.67 8.10 4.21
C PRO A 39 7.94 9.60 4.41
N GLY A 40 9.20 10.02 4.28
CA GLY A 40 9.61 11.41 4.52
C GLY A 40 9.79 11.77 6.00
N GLY A 41 9.79 10.78 6.91
CA GLY A 41 9.96 11.02 8.35
C GLY A 41 8.71 11.58 9.02
N ASN A 42 7.54 11.28 8.48
CA ASN A 42 6.27 11.81 9.00
C ASN A 42 5.71 10.94 10.14
N THR A 43 4.98 11.58 11.04
CA THR A 43 4.27 10.98 12.19
C THR A 43 2.78 11.28 12.02
N ALA A 44 1.94 10.25 12.03
CA ALA A 44 0.50 10.39 11.85
C ALA A 44 -0.22 9.60 12.94
N GLU A 45 -0.62 10.29 14.01
CA GLU A 45 -1.36 9.70 15.12
C GLU A 45 -2.86 9.95 14.91
N GLY A 46 -3.69 8.92 14.94
CA GLY A 46 -5.15 9.04 14.85
C GLY A 46 -5.72 9.03 13.43
N GLN A 47 -7.06 9.00 13.34
CA GLN A 47 -7.78 8.78 12.08
C GLN A 47 -7.50 9.92 11.10
N ASN A 48 -7.03 9.63 9.87
CA ASN A 48 -6.89 10.65 8.81
C ASN A 48 -5.98 11.86 9.16
N ALA A 49 -4.94 11.67 9.99
CA ALA A 49 -4.07 12.75 10.43
C ALA A 49 -3.19 13.35 9.32
N LEU A 50 -2.75 12.56 8.34
CA LEU A 50 -1.84 13.01 7.28
C LEU A 50 -2.53 13.19 5.92
N LEU A 51 -3.74 13.76 5.90
CA LEU A 51 -4.54 13.89 4.68
C LEU A 51 -3.99 14.89 3.65
N SER A 52 -3.20 15.89 4.07
CA SER A 52 -2.55 16.85 3.17
C SER A 52 -1.06 16.85 3.42
N GLN A 53 -0.31 16.38 2.42
CA GLN A 53 1.14 16.31 2.45
C GLN A 53 1.69 17.49 1.65
N THR A 54 2.52 18.33 2.26
CA THR A 54 3.33 19.30 1.51
C THR A 54 4.48 18.57 0.80
N THR A 55 5.20 19.24 -0.10
CA THR A 55 6.41 18.68 -0.73
C THR A 55 7.59 18.51 0.24
N GLY A 56 7.46 18.93 1.51
CA GLY A 56 8.45 18.74 2.57
C GLY A 56 8.25 17.43 3.36
N GLY A 57 9.22 17.11 4.20
CA GLY A 57 9.18 15.96 5.12
C GLY A 57 9.17 16.38 6.59
N PHE A 58 9.20 15.40 7.49
CA PHE A 58 9.24 15.57 8.94
C PHE A 58 8.02 16.29 9.55
N ASN A 59 6.84 16.05 8.97
CA ASN A 59 5.57 16.55 9.50
C ASN A 59 5.05 15.63 10.61
N ALA A 60 4.53 16.22 11.68
CA ALA A 60 3.76 15.52 12.70
C ALA A 60 2.30 15.97 12.64
N ALA A 61 1.38 15.02 12.51
CA ALA A 61 -0.04 15.29 12.40
C ALA A 61 -0.80 14.36 13.34
N ILE A 62 -1.75 14.91 14.11
CA ILE A 62 -2.45 14.21 15.18
C ILE A 62 -3.96 14.42 15.04
N GLY A 63 -4.75 13.38 14.75
CA GLY A 63 -6.23 13.40 14.78
C GLY A 63 -6.97 13.46 13.44
N TRP A 64 -8.30 13.68 13.51
CA TRP A 64 -9.29 13.40 12.43
C TRP A 64 -8.93 13.96 11.04
N LEU A 65 -8.06 14.97 10.90
CA LEU A 65 -7.98 15.85 9.72
C LEU A 65 -6.66 16.60 9.56
N SER A 66 -5.53 16.08 10.02
CA SER A 66 -4.54 16.96 10.66
C SER A 66 -3.67 17.85 9.79
N LEU A 67 -3.98 18.02 8.49
CA LEU A 67 -3.67 19.21 7.70
C LEU A 67 -4.78 19.50 6.65
N ARG A 68 -6.06 19.57 7.05
CA ARG A 68 -7.11 20.10 6.15
C ARG A 68 -6.73 21.53 5.72
N GLY A 69 -6.87 21.78 4.41
CA GLY A 69 -6.23 22.89 3.67
C GLY A 69 -6.45 24.30 4.18
#